data_AF-A0A955M964-F1
#
_entry.id   AF-A0A955M964-F1
#
_cell.length_a   1.000
_cell.length_b   1.000
_cell.length_c   1.000
_cell.angle_alpha   90.00
_cell.angle_beta   90.00
_cell.angle_gamma   90.00
#
_symmetry.space_group_name_H-M   'P 1'
#
loop_
_entity.id
_entity.type
_entity.pdbx_description
1 polymer ?
#
loop_
_entity_poly.entity_id
_entity_poly.type
_entity_poly.pdbx_seq_one_letter_code
_entity_poly.pdbx_strand_id
1 'polypeptide(L)'
;IPFKGLYLKYTKNTTDVRVNIYPVPNLRNPFLGVHFTKTVDGVIKIGPTAIPAFWKEQYGAWENFSLKEMLRIAGEEARLFVRNSFGFRDLAIEEMKKYERDYFIKLAADMVQQIDPAGFTEFTKPGIRAQLLNIKTRALVTDFLIEGDAHSLHILNAVSPAYTCSLAFAEMVVDEYGLTAQ
;
A
#
# COMPACT_ATOMS: atom_id res chain seq x y z
N ILE A 1 1.32 -8.14 7.82
CA ILE A 1 0.24 -8.60 6.92
C ILE A 1 0.36 -7.89 5.58
N PRO A 2 0.16 -8.59 4.46
CA PRO A 2 0.36 -8.00 3.13
C PRO A 2 -0.89 -7.21 2.69
N PHE A 3 -0.68 -5.96 2.26
CA PHE A 3 -1.70 -5.16 1.60
C PHE A 3 -1.36 -4.99 0.13
N LYS A 4 -2.20 -5.53 -0.74
CA LYS A 4 -2.06 -5.46 -2.19
C LYS A 4 -2.68 -4.17 -2.72
N GLY A 5 -1.87 -3.40 -3.42
CA GLY A 5 -2.27 -2.20 -4.14
C GLY A 5 -2.41 -2.46 -5.62
N LEU A 6 -3.64 -2.34 -6.12
CA LEU A 6 -3.97 -2.33 -7.54
C LEU A 6 -3.87 -0.91 -8.09
N TYR A 7 -3.45 -0.80 -9.34
CA TYR A 7 -3.41 0.48 -10.06
C TYR A 7 -4.06 0.31 -11.42
N LEU A 8 -4.78 1.34 -11.86
CA LEU A 8 -5.44 1.37 -13.16
C LEU A 8 -4.87 2.51 -13.99
N LYS A 9 -4.45 2.20 -15.22
CA LYS A 9 -3.81 3.12 -16.15
C LYS A 9 -4.85 3.81 -17.02
N TYR A 10 -4.66 5.11 -17.20
CA TYR A 10 -5.39 5.93 -18.14
C TYR A 10 -4.64 6.00 -19.48
N THR A 11 -5.27 5.55 -20.55
CA THR A 11 -4.63 5.35 -21.87
C THR A 11 -5.13 6.29 -22.95
N LYS A 12 -6.19 7.06 -22.69
CA LYS A 12 -6.77 7.99 -23.67
C LYS A 12 -5.80 9.12 -24.06
N ASN A 13 -5.06 9.67 -23.10
CA ASN A 13 -4.02 10.67 -23.32
C ASN A 13 -3.10 10.78 -22.10
N THR A 14 -2.14 11.69 -22.19
CA THR A 14 -1.18 12.01 -21.12
C THR A 14 -1.30 13.47 -20.66
N THR A 15 -2.37 14.19 -20.98
CA THR A 15 -2.47 15.64 -20.73
C THR A 15 -3.54 16.03 -19.71
N ASP A 16 -4.54 15.18 -19.50
CA ASP A 16 -5.68 15.47 -18.63
C ASP A 16 -5.29 15.59 -17.16
N VAL A 17 -4.23 14.89 -16.76
CA VAL A 17 -3.62 15.02 -15.43
C VAL A 17 -2.13 15.35 -15.59
N ARG A 18 -1.75 16.50 -15.01
CA ARG A 18 -0.42 17.09 -15.14
C ARG A 18 0.46 16.90 -13.90
N VAL A 19 -0.15 16.65 -12.75
CA VAL A 19 0.51 16.53 -11.45
C VAL A 19 -0.07 15.36 -10.66
N ASN A 20 0.60 14.95 -9.58
CA ASN A 20 0.00 14.01 -8.64
C ASN A 20 -1.16 14.69 -7.90
N ILE A 21 -2.26 13.97 -7.71
CA ILE A 21 -3.47 14.49 -7.05
C ILE A 21 -3.87 13.48 -5.97
N TYR A 22 -3.92 13.94 -4.73
CA TYR A 22 -4.28 13.14 -3.57
C TYR A 22 -5.59 13.66 -2.97
N PRO A 23 -6.46 12.77 -2.47
CA PRO A 23 -7.62 13.18 -1.70
C PRO A 23 -7.15 13.76 -0.36
N VAL A 24 -8.00 14.57 0.25
CA VAL A 24 -7.78 15.00 1.64
C VAL A 24 -7.76 13.74 2.53
N PRO A 25 -6.72 13.53 3.35
CA PRO A 25 -6.62 12.34 4.19
C PRO A 25 -7.81 12.23 5.15
N ASN A 26 -8.40 11.05 5.23
CA ASN A 26 -9.39 10.75 6.28
C ASN A 26 -8.64 10.44 7.58
N LEU A 27 -8.83 11.25 8.63
CA LEU A 27 -8.14 11.07 9.92
C LEU A 27 -8.36 9.69 10.55
N ARG A 28 -9.48 9.02 10.24
CA ARG A 28 -9.74 7.66 10.74
C ARG A 28 -8.85 6.63 10.05
N ASN A 29 -8.57 6.85 8.76
CA ASN A 29 -7.82 5.96 7.90
C ASN A 29 -6.94 6.76 6.92
N PRO A 30 -5.85 7.42 7.39
CA PRO A 30 -5.13 8.42 6.60
C PRO A 30 -4.40 7.83 5.39
N PHE A 31 -4.23 6.51 5.36
CA PHE A 31 -3.54 5.79 4.29
C PHE A 31 -4.50 5.25 3.21
N LEU A 32 -5.81 5.43 3.37
CA LEU A 32 -6.83 4.99 2.40
C LEU A 32 -7.21 6.13 1.47
N GLY A 33 -7.25 5.83 0.19
CA GLY A 33 -7.63 6.79 -0.84
C GLY A 33 -7.05 6.39 -2.19
N VAL A 34 -7.77 6.72 -3.24
CA VAL A 34 -7.27 6.60 -4.61
C VAL A 34 -6.60 7.92 -4.95
N HIS A 35 -5.38 7.89 -5.47
CA HIS A 35 -4.72 9.11 -5.94
C HIS A 35 -4.34 8.98 -7.41
N PHE A 36 -4.25 10.12 -8.09
CA PHE A 36 -3.61 10.17 -9.40
C PHE A 36 -2.10 10.24 -9.22
N THR A 37 -1.41 9.38 -9.96
CA THR A 37 0.04 9.49 -10.16
C THR A 37 0.30 9.86 -11.60
N LYS A 38 1.09 10.92 -11.79
CA LYS A 38 1.74 11.24 -13.04
C LYS A 38 3.14 10.64 -13.02
N THR A 39 3.37 9.62 -13.82
CA THR A 39 4.68 8.96 -13.89
C THR A 39 5.66 9.77 -14.72
N VAL A 40 6.96 9.44 -14.60
CA VAL A 40 8.06 10.14 -15.31
C VAL A 40 7.97 10.00 -16.82
N ASP A 41 7.41 8.90 -17.32
CA ASP A 41 7.12 8.64 -18.73
C ASP A 41 5.79 9.26 -19.20
N GLY A 42 5.14 10.07 -18.35
CA GLY A 42 3.93 10.81 -18.69
C GLY A 42 2.64 9.99 -18.58
N VAL A 43 2.71 8.72 -18.16
CA VAL A 43 1.52 7.89 -17.93
C VAL A 43 0.72 8.43 -16.73
N ILE A 44 -0.60 8.39 -16.87
CA ILE A 44 -1.54 8.71 -15.80
C ILE A 44 -2.06 7.39 -15.24
N LYS A 45 -1.99 7.21 -13.93
CA LYS A 45 -2.57 6.04 -13.24
C LYS A 45 -3.28 6.45 -11.97
N ILE A 46 -4.30 5.68 -11.59
CA ILE A 46 -5.01 5.82 -10.31
C ILE A 46 -4.70 4.63 -9.41
N GLY A 47 -4.64 4.88 -8.10
CA GLY A 47 -4.37 3.86 -7.08
C GLY A 47 -3.44 4.40 -5.99
N PRO A 48 -2.75 3.51 -5.25
CA PRO A 48 -3.10 2.11 -5.10
C PRO A 48 -4.38 1.93 -4.28
N THR A 49 -5.01 0.77 -4.41
CA THR A 49 -5.87 0.24 -3.35
C THR A 49 -5.03 -0.24 -2.14
N ALA A 50 -5.68 -0.63 -1.05
CA ALA A 50 -5.07 -1.22 0.14
C ALA A 50 -5.79 -2.52 0.50
N ILE A 51 -5.93 -3.40 -0.49
CA ILE A 51 -6.72 -4.62 -0.39
C ILE A 51 -5.94 -5.67 0.43
N PRO A 52 -6.57 -6.32 1.43
CA PRO A 52 -5.94 -7.44 2.13
C PRO A 52 -5.54 -8.57 1.16
N ALA A 53 -4.32 -9.07 1.30
CA ALA A 53 -3.82 -10.20 0.52
C ALA A 53 -3.63 -11.42 1.41
N PHE A 54 -3.83 -12.61 0.85
CA PHE A 54 -3.86 -13.85 1.61
C PHE A 54 -2.50 -14.56 1.66
N TRP A 55 -1.55 -14.26 0.79
CA TRP A 55 -0.17 -14.72 0.89
C TRP A 55 0.80 -13.61 0.49
N LYS A 56 2.07 -13.71 0.89
CA LYS A 56 3.01 -12.59 0.80
C LYS A 56 3.26 -12.12 -0.64
N GLU A 57 3.28 -13.06 -1.57
CA GLU A 57 3.63 -12.86 -2.98
C GLU A 57 2.41 -12.94 -3.91
N GLN A 58 1.22 -12.54 -3.43
CA GLN A 58 -0.03 -12.54 -4.20
C GLN A 58 -0.08 -11.41 -5.26
N TYR A 59 0.85 -11.41 -6.22
CA TYR A 59 0.85 -10.44 -7.33
C TYR A 59 -0.13 -10.82 -8.43
N GLY A 60 -0.39 -12.11 -8.63
CA GLY A 60 -1.37 -12.64 -9.56
C GLY A 60 -2.53 -13.38 -8.87
N ALA A 61 -3.32 -14.11 -9.66
CA ALA A 61 -4.39 -14.94 -9.14
C ALA A 61 -3.86 -16.15 -8.34
N TRP A 62 -2.81 -16.80 -8.83
CA TRP A 62 -2.26 -18.05 -8.26
C TRP A 62 -0.73 -18.07 -8.17
N GLU A 63 -0.07 -16.96 -8.51
CA GLU A 63 1.38 -16.85 -8.47
C GLU A 63 1.90 -17.02 -7.03
N ASN A 64 2.95 -17.82 -6.86
CA ASN A 64 3.61 -18.07 -5.57
C ASN A 64 2.64 -18.51 -4.45
N PHE A 65 1.57 -19.24 -4.82
CA PHE A 65 0.54 -19.66 -3.88
C PHE A 65 1.10 -20.53 -2.76
N SER A 66 0.66 -20.25 -1.53
CA SER A 66 0.99 -21.05 -0.35
C SER A 66 -0.22 -21.20 0.56
N LEU A 67 -0.76 -22.42 0.64
CA LEU A 67 -1.90 -22.74 1.51
C LEU A 67 -1.61 -22.43 2.99
N LYS A 68 -0.38 -22.71 3.44
CA LYS A 68 0.06 -22.42 4.81
C LYS A 68 0.05 -20.92 5.11
N GLU A 69 0.52 -20.09 4.16
CA GLU A 69 0.47 -18.64 4.33
C GLU A 69 -0.96 -18.11 4.28
N MET A 70 -1.77 -18.62 3.33
CA MET A 70 -3.19 -18.30 3.19
C MET A 70 -3.94 -18.50 4.50
N LEU A 71 -3.88 -19.69 5.09
CA LEU A 71 -4.60 -19.98 6.34
C LEU A 71 -4.11 -19.10 7.50
N ARG A 72 -2.80 -18.84 7.58
CA ARG A 72 -2.23 -18.00 8.64
C ARG A 72 -2.66 -16.55 8.50
N ILE A 73 -2.53 -15.97 7.31
CA ILE A 73 -2.84 -14.56 7.06
C ILE A 73 -4.35 -14.33 7.12
N ALA A 74 -5.16 -15.20 6.52
CA ALA A 74 -6.61 -15.13 6.65
C ALA A 74 -7.07 -15.22 8.11
N GLY A 75 -6.41 -16.07 8.92
CA GLY A 75 -6.67 -16.14 10.36
C GLY A 75 -6.35 -14.84 11.10
N GLU A 76 -5.26 -14.16 10.75
CA GLU A 76 -4.91 -12.85 11.33
C GLU A 76 -5.87 -11.75 10.87
N GLU A 77 -6.20 -11.68 9.58
CA GLU A 77 -7.17 -10.72 9.04
C GLU A 77 -8.56 -10.91 9.64
N ALA A 78 -9.04 -12.15 9.77
CA ALA A 78 -10.30 -12.45 10.44
C ALA A 78 -10.30 -11.99 11.90
N ARG A 79 -9.19 -12.20 12.63
CA ARG A 79 -9.05 -11.71 14.01
C ARG A 79 -9.11 -10.18 14.07
N LEU A 80 -8.41 -9.49 13.17
CA LEU A 80 -8.45 -8.02 13.09
C LEU A 80 -9.84 -7.50 12.77
N PHE A 81 -10.56 -8.16 11.85
CA PHE A 81 -11.92 -7.82 11.45
C PHE A 81 -12.93 -8.01 12.59
N VAL A 82 -12.89 -9.16 13.28
CA VAL A 82 -13.78 -9.47 14.40
C VAL A 82 -13.53 -8.53 15.57
N ARG A 83 -12.27 -8.26 15.90
CA ARG A 83 -11.90 -7.35 17.00
C ARG A 83 -11.99 -5.87 16.62
N ASN A 84 -12.23 -5.56 15.35
CA ASN A 84 -12.17 -4.21 14.78
C ASN A 84 -10.91 -3.44 15.23
N SER A 85 -9.77 -4.12 15.26
CA SER A 85 -8.51 -3.52 15.73
C SER A 85 -8.18 -2.33 14.83
N PHE A 86 -7.84 -1.18 15.41
CA PHE A 86 -7.53 0.07 14.70
C PHE A 86 -8.55 0.50 13.61
N GLY A 87 -9.82 0.06 13.69
CA GLY A 87 -10.80 0.33 12.64
C GLY A 87 -10.68 -0.55 11.38
N PHE A 88 -9.95 -1.68 11.46
CA PHE A 88 -9.69 -2.57 10.33
C PHE A 88 -10.95 -3.07 9.63
N ARG A 89 -12.08 -3.23 10.35
CA ARG A 89 -13.33 -3.70 9.74
C ARG A 89 -13.82 -2.72 8.68
N ASP A 90 -13.85 -1.44 9.02
CA ASP A 90 -14.30 -0.38 8.12
C ASP A 90 -13.32 -0.23 6.95
N LEU A 91 -12.02 -0.30 7.23
CA LEU A 91 -10.97 -0.32 6.22
C LEU A 91 -11.17 -1.46 5.22
N ALA A 92 -11.34 -2.69 5.71
CA ALA A 92 -11.50 -3.86 4.86
C ALA A 92 -12.77 -3.75 4.00
N ILE A 93 -13.90 -3.32 4.59
CA ILE A 93 -15.15 -3.14 3.84
C ILE A 93 -15.01 -2.06 2.76
N GLU A 94 -14.36 -0.93 3.08
CA GLU A 94 -14.13 0.16 2.14
C GLU A 94 -13.23 -0.27 0.97
N GLU A 95 -12.14 -0.97 1.27
CA GLU A 95 -11.19 -1.46 0.27
C GLU A 95 -11.78 -2.56 -0.61
N MET A 96 -12.64 -3.42 -0.06
CA MET A 96 -13.34 -4.44 -0.85
C MET A 96 -14.22 -3.84 -1.93
N LYS A 97 -14.80 -2.64 -1.73
CA LYS A 97 -15.58 -1.96 -2.77
C LYS A 97 -14.71 -1.54 -3.96
N LYS A 98 -13.42 -1.27 -3.75
CA LYS A 98 -12.46 -0.84 -4.79
C LYS A 98 -12.05 -1.98 -5.74
N TYR A 99 -12.51 -3.21 -5.49
CA TYR A 99 -12.48 -4.27 -6.51
C TYR A 99 -13.43 -4.01 -7.67
N GLU A 100 -14.51 -3.28 -7.41
CA GLU A 100 -15.42 -2.84 -8.47
C GLU A 100 -14.76 -1.67 -9.21
N ARG A 101 -14.52 -1.88 -10.51
CA ARG A 101 -13.72 -0.99 -11.34
C ARG A 101 -14.36 0.39 -11.47
N ASP A 102 -15.67 0.46 -11.64
CA ASP A 102 -16.36 1.73 -11.89
C ASP A 102 -16.41 2.58 -10.61
N TYR A 103 -16.56 1.97 -9.44
CA TYR A 103 -16.43 2.60 -8.13
C TYR A 103 -15.01 3.14 -7.92
N PHE A 104 -13.99 2.34 -8.24
CA PHE A 104 -12.59 2.76 -8.13
C PHE A 104 -12.28 3.96 -9.03
N ILE A 105 -12.77 3.95 -10.28
CA ILE A 105 -12.64 5.07 -11.21
C ILE A 105 -13.39 6.29 -10.72
N LYS A 106 -14.62 6.11 -10.21
CA LYS A 106 -15.46 7.20 -9.69
C LYS A 106 -14.78 7.95 -8.55
N LEU A 107 -14.19 7.23 -7.60
CA LEU A 107 -13.44 7.85 -6.49
C LEU A 107 -12.32 8.77 -6.99
N ALA A 108 -11.65 8.40 -8.08
CA ALA A 108 -10.64 9.25 -8.69
C ALA A 108 -11.28 10.41 -9.47
N ALA A 109 -12.30 10.14 -10.27
CA ALA A 109 -12.99 11.14 -11.08
C ALA A 109 -13.55 12.29 -10.23
N ASP A 110 -14.04 12.01 -9.03
CA ASP A 110 -14.57 13.02 -8.10
C ASP A 110 -13.50 14.05 -7.63
N MET A 111 -12.20 13.78 -7.83
CA MET A 111 -11.11 14.69 -7.47
C MET A 111 -10.71 15.68 -8.58
N VAL A 112 -11.26 15.53 -9.79
CA VAL A 112 -10.86 16.31 -10.97
C VAL A 112 -12.08 16.86 -11.69
N GLN A 113 -11.90 17.95 -12.44
CA GLN A 113 -13.02 18.59 -13.14
C GLN A 113 -13.47 17.80 -14.38
N GLN A 114 -12.51 17.27 -15.15
CA GLN A 114 -12.78 16.54 -16.38
C GLN A 114 -11.81 15.37 -16.50
N ILE A 115 -12.36 14.17 -16.60
CA ILE A 115 -11.65 12.95 -16.95
C ILE A 115 -12.67 12.01 -17.59
N ASP A 116 -12.25 11.23 -18.58
CA ASP A 116 -13.11 10.23 -19.20
C ASP A 116 -13.01 8.88 -18.46
N PRO A 117 -14.04 8.40 -17.74
CA PRO A 117 -13.98 7.11 -17.06
C PRO A 117 -13.63 5.94 -17.99
N ALA A 118 -14.01 6.01 -19.27
CA ALA A 118 -13.70 4.98 -20.25
C ALA A 118 -12.21 4.94 -20.65
N GLY A 119 -11.46 6.02 -20.38
CA GLY A 119 -10.02 6.07 -20.65
C GLY A 119 -9.16 5.21 -19.73
N PHE A 120 -9.72 4.64 -18.66
CA PHE A 120 -9.00 3.76 -17.74
C PHE A 120 -9.06 2.28 -18.17
N THR A 121 -8.18 1.84 -19.06
CA THR A 121 -8.37 0.55 -19.76
C THR A 121 -7.60 -0.63 -19.17
N GLU A 122 -6.49 -0.39 -18.46
CA GLU A 122 -5.52 -1.44 -18.15
C GLU A 122 -5.10 -1.42 -16.68
N PHE A 123 -5.10 -2.57 -16.01
CA PHE A 123 -4.45 -2.71 -14.71
C PHE A 123 -2.93 -2.80 -14.90
N THR A 124 -2.16 -2.09 -14.06
CA THR A 124 -0.71 -2.26 -14.03
C THR A 124 -0.32 -3.38 -13.08
N LYS A 125 0.96 -3.74 -13.06
CA LYS A 125 1.50 -4.67 -12.05
C LYS A 125 1.17 -4.16 -10.64
N PRO A 126 0.60 -5.01 -9.77
CA PRO A 126 0.29 -4.61 -8.41
C PRO A 126 1.55 -4.50 -7.56
N GLY A 127 1.46 -3.74 -6.48
CA GLY A 127 2.46 -3.71 -5.42
C GLY A 127 1.91 -4.35 -4.15
N ILE A 128 2.75 -4.99 -3.34
CA ILE A 128 2.36 -5.49 -2.01
C ILE A 128 3.17 -4.76 -0.94
N ARG A 129 2.47 -4.12 0.00
CA ARG A 129 3.09 -3.53 1.18
C ARG A 129 3.17 -4.57 2.28
N ALA A 130 4.38 -4.85 2.74
CA ALA A 130 4.63 -5.73 3.88
C ALA A 130 4.44 -4.97 5.20
N GLN A 131 3.19 -4.58 5.50
CA GLN A 131 2.89 -3.82 6.72
C GLN A 131 3.11 -4.67 7.96
N LEU A 132 3.91 -4.17 8.90
CA LEU A 132 4.17 -4.88 10.14
C LEU A 132 2.98 -4.75 11.10
N LEU A 133 2.56 -5.88 11.67
CA LEU A 133 1.48 -5.97 12.65
C LEU A 133 2.08 -6.40 13.99
N ASN A 134 1.87 -5.59 15.03
CA ASN A 134 2.21 -5.98 16.38
C ASN A 134 1.15 -6.98 16.89
N ILE A 135 1.53 -8.23 17.09
CA ILE A 135 0.59 -9.31 17.49
C ILE A 135 0.08 -9.19 18.93
N LYS A 136 0.74 -8.40 19.79
CA LYS A 136 0.33 -8.15 21.17
C LYS A 136 -0.72 -7.05 21.23
N THR A 137 -0.40 -5.89 20.67
CA THR A 137 -1.29 -4.71 20.68
C THR A 137 -2.36 -4.77 19.59
N ARG A 138 -2.15 -5.61 18.56
CA ARG A 138 -3.00 -5.72 17.36
C ARG A 138 -3.06 -4.43 16.54
N ALA A 139 -2.07 -3.56 16.68
CA ALA A 139 -1.93 -2.35 15.86
C ALA A 139 -0.90 -2.54 14.75
N LEU A 140 -1.10 -1.83 13.65
CA LEU A 140 -0.08 -1.68 12.62
C LEU A 140 1.04 -0.79 13.15
N VAL A 141 2.28 -1.17 12.87
CA VAL A 141 3.43 -0.31 13.15
C VAL A 141 3.41 0.85 12.15
N THR A 142 3.53 2.08 12.65
CA THR A 142 3.36 3.30 11.83
C THR A 142 4.67 3.91 11.35
N ASP A 143 5.80 3.56 11.97
CA ASP A 143 7.14 4.05 11.64
C ASP A 143 8.07 2.89 11.25
N PHE A 144 9.28 3.19 10.81
CA PHE A 144 10.35 2.20 10.71
C PHE A 144 10.57 1.55 12.09
N LEU A 145 10.84 0.25 12.09
CA LEU A 145 11.24 -0.46 13.29
C LEU A 145 12.61 -1.05 13.06
N ILE A 146 13.60 -0.55 13.79
CA ILE A 146 14.97 -1.06 13.77
C ILE A 146 15.13 -1.95 15.00
N GLU A 147 15.46 -3.21 14.78
CA GLU A 147 15.81 -4.16 15.83
C GLU A 147 17.20 -4.72 15.55
N GLY A 148 18.05 -4.85 16.55
CA GLY A 148 19.40 -5.39 16.36
C GLY A 148 20.08 -5.79 17.64
N ASP A 149 21.19 -6.48 17.48
CA ASP A 149 22.10 -6.89 18.53
C ASP A 149 23.56 -6.72 18.07
N ALA A 150 24.51 -7.34 18.77
CA ALA A 150 25.93 -7.26 18.46
C ALA A 150 26.32 -7.87 17.09
N HIS A 151 25.43 -8.64 16.44
CA HIS A 151 25.75 -9.41 15.25
C HIS A 151 24.86 -9.10 14.05
N SER A 152 23.70 -8.48 14.28
CA SER A 152 22.72 -8.25 13.23
C SER A 152 21.88 -7.00 13.47
N LEU A 153 21.48 -6.37 12.37
CA LEU A 153 20.53 -5.26 12.35
C LEU A 153 19.41 -5.59 11.36
N HIS A 154 18.18 -5.41 11.80
CA HIS A 154 16.96 -5.66 11.05
C HIS A 154 16.18 -4.36 10.90
N ILE A 155 16.02 -3.92 9.66
CA ILE A 155 15.11 -2.82 9.31
C ILE A 155 13.77 -3.43 8.92
N LEU A 156 12.77 -3.19 9.75
CA LEU A 156 11.42 -3.70 9.61
C LEU A 156 10.46 -2.55 9.28
N ASN A 157 9.28 -2.91 8.74
CA ASN A 157 8.23 -1.96 8.38
C ASN A 157 8.69 -0.82 7.44
N ALA A 158 9.66 -1.09 6.56
CA ALA A 158 10.10 -0.16 5.52
C ALA A 158 9.06 0.00 4.39
N VAL A 159 7.89 0.53 4.75
CA VAL A 159 6.80 0.92 3.84
C VAL A 159 6.92 2.40 3.48
N SER A 160 6.00 2.95 2.68
CA SER A 160 6.02 4.38 2.34
C SER A 160 6.17 5.25 3.60
N PRO A 161 7.12 6.20 3.64
CA PRO A 161 7.87 6.79 2.52
C PRO A 161 9.29 6.23 2.27
N ALA A 162 9.59 4.98 2.65
CA ALA A 162 10.93 4.36 2.60
C ALA A 162 11.73 4.60 1.32
N TYR A 163 11.09 4.56 0.15
CA TYR A 163 11.77 4.82 -1.11
C TYR A 163 12.33 6.25 -1.18
N THR A 164 11.51 7.25 -0.86
CA THR A 164 11.86 8.67 -0.94
C THR A 164 12.93 9.05 0.09
N CYS A 165 12.84 8.51 1.31
CA CYS A 165 13.79 8.84 2.38
C CYS A 165 14.96 7.85 2.49
N SER A 166 15.15 6.95 1.52
CA SER A 166 16.10 5.83 1.62
C SER A 166 17.53 6.26 1.94
N LEU A 167 18.03 7.34 1.32
CA LEU A 167 19.39 7.84 1.55
C LEU A 167 19.56 8.47 2.94
N ALA A 168 18.65 9.37 3.31
CA ALA A 168 18.69 10.01 4.63
C ALA A 168 18.48 8.99 5.77
N PHE A 169 17.61 7.99 5.54
CA PHE A 169 17.40 6.90 6.47
C PHE A 169 18.66 6.02 6.60
N ALA A 170 19.34 5.71 5.50
CA ALA A 170 20.59 4.95 5.53
C ALA A 170 21.71 5.69 6.28
N GLU A 171 21.85 7.00 6.10
CA GLU A 171 22.80 7.84 6.85
C GLU A 171 22.52 7.78 8.36
N MET A 172 21.27 8.01 8.77
CA MET A 172 20.84 7.88 10.17
C MET A 172 21.15 6.49 10.74
N VAL A 173 20.88 5.43 9.98
CA VAL A 173 21.16 4.05 10.42
C VAL A 173 22.66 3.82 10.65
N VAL A 174 23.53 4.31 9.76
CA VAL A 174 24.99 4.17 9.91
C VAL A 174 25.49 4.95 11.12
N ASP A 175 25.00 6.17 11.32
CA ASP A 175 25.41 7.05 12.42
C ASP A 175 24.96 6.53 13.79
N GLU A 176 23.71 6.09 13.91
CA GLU A 176 23.14 5.64 15.19
C GLU A 176 23.57 4.22 15.59
N TYR A 177 23.74 3.32 14.61
CA TYR A 177 24.01 1.90 14.86
C TYR A 177 25.45 1.49 14.53
N GLY A 178 26.32 2.44 14.21
CA GLY A 178 27.76 2.23 14.15
C GLY A 178 28.19 1.20 13.10
N LEU A 179 27.53 1.16 11.95
CA LEU A 179 27.93 0.34 10.78
C LEU A 179 29.18 0.91 10.08
N THR A 180 30.08 1.53 10.83
CA THR A 180 31.38 1.96 10.33
C THR A 180 32.25 0.72 10.19
N ALA A 181 32.81 0.52 8.99
CA ALA A 181 33.78 -0.54 8.75
C ALA A 181 34.93 -0.41 9.77
N GLN A 182 35.11 -1.45 10.59
CA GLN A 182 36.33 -1.63 11.37
C GLN A 182 37.51 -1.91 10.43
#